data_AF-A0A8T6LC99-F1
#
_entry.id   AF-A0A8T6LC99-F1
#
_cell.length_a   1.000
_cell.length_b   1.000
_cell.length_c   1.000
_cell.angle_alpha   90.00
_cell.angle_beta   90.00
_cell.angle_gamma   90.00
#
_symmetry.space_group_name_H-M   'P 1'
#
loop_
_entity.id
_entity.type
_entity.pdbx_description
1 polymer ?
#
loop_
_entity_poly.entity_id
_entity_poly.type
_entity_poly.pdbx_seq_one_letter_code
_entity_poly.pdbx_strand_id
1 'polypeptide(L)'
;MPPTHSKLIHDRSRGSFRSVYSDLAREARHIDAAVDRIRLSGIDLAYEELASVEELRVLITEINAATLKFEAEAMLADPERSRNLRVVMRLLAEERLRVRCAPLLDWAPNFSVFVDGQGRCDLLLGVHWFQIPYPSRGPALAEVYRGGQADGVRARFQEM
;
A
#
# COMPACT_ATOMS: atom_id res chain seq x y z
N MET A 1 13.99 -15.48 -19.01
CA MET A 1 13.22 -14.86 -17.91
C MET A 1 12.78 -15.97 -16.96
N PRO A 2 12.93 -15.82 -15.64
CA PRO A 2 12.31 -16.74 -14.69
C PRO A 2 10.77 -16.73 -14.87
N PRO A 3 10.08 -17.83 -14.54
CA PRO A 3 8.62 -17.91 -14.68
C PRO A 3 7.95 -16.86 -13.78
N THR A 4 7.06 -16.06 -14.37
CA THR A 4 6.17 -15.17 -13.61
C THR A 4 5.03 -16.01 -13.06
N HIS A 5 4.86 -15.99 -11.74
CA HIS A 5 3.69 -16.56 -11.09
C HIS A 5 2.74 -15.44 -10.74
N SER A 6 1.51 -15.49 -11.27
CA SER A 6 0.45 -14.57 -10.89
C SER A 6 -0.68 -15.28 -10.14
N LYS A 7 -1.35 -14.54 -9.26
CA LYS A 7 -2.51 -15.03 -8.49
C LYS A 7 -3.55 -13.92 -8.37
N LEU A 8 -4.76 -14.22 -8.85
CA LEU A 8 -5.93 -13.37 -8.65
C LEU A 8 -6.38 -13.41 -7.18
N ILE A 9 -6.68 -12.24 -6.64
CA ILE A 9 -7.20 -11.99 -5.31
C ILE A 9 -8.54 -11.29 -5.47
N HIS A 10 -9.54 -11.77 -4.74
CA HIS A 10 -10.83 -11.11 -4.66
C HIS A 10 -11.29 -11.02 -3.20
N ASP A 11 -12.12 -10.04 -2.91
CA ASP A 11 -12.70 -9.73 -1.59
C ASP A 11 -13.26 -10.94 -0.82
N ARG A 12 -13.76 -11.96 -1.53
CA ARG A 12 -14.33 -13.20 -0.97
C ARG A 12 -13.38 -14.40 -0.88
N SER A 13 -12.11 -14.26 -1.27
CA SER A 13 -11.16 -15.39 -1.34
C SER A 13 -10.60 -15.80 0.04
N ARG A 14 -10.24 -17.09 0.20
CA ARG A 14 -9.46 -17.56 1.36
C ARG A 14 -8.01 -17.09 1.22
N GLY A 15 -7.75 -15.90 1.74
CA GLY A 15 -6.50 -15.15 1.58
C GLY A 15 -6.85 -13.71 1.22
N SER A 16 -7.14 -12.89 2.23
CA SER A 16 -7.55 -11.51 2.00
C SER A 16 -6.40 -10.71 1.37
N PHE A 17 -6.75 -9.66 0.64
CA PHE A 17 -5.77 -8.68 0.16
C PHE A 17 -4.77 -8.28 1.27
N ARG A 18 -5.30 -8.06 2.47
CA ARG A 18 -4.55 -7.78 3.69
C ARG A 18 -3.46 -8.80 4.01
N SER A 19 -3.74 -10.11 3.90
CA SER A 19 -2.75 -11.15 4.19
C SER A 19 -1.66 -11.18 3.13
N VAL A 20 -2.03 -11.06 1.85
CA VAL A 20 -1.05 -11.01 0.75
C VAL A 20 -0.14 -9.78 0.87
N TYR A 21 -0.72 -8.61 1.16
CA TYR A 21 0.06 -7.41 1.41
C TYR A 21 1.04 -7.60 2.57
N SER A 22 0.58 -8.21 3.68
CA SER A 22 1.42 -8.49 4.83
C SER A 22 2.62 -9.36 4.50
N ASP A 23 2.40 -10.44 3.74
CA ASP A 23 3.44 -11.42 3.44
C ASP A 23 4.51 -10.77 2.55
N LEU A 24 4.08 -10.01 1.54
CA LEU A 24 4.98 -9.25 0.67
C LEU A 24 5.76 -8.17 1.46
N ALA A 25 5.09 -7.46 2.37
CA ALA A 25 5.72 -6.42 3.18
C ALA A 25 6.81 -6.97 4.12
N ARG A 26 6.59 -8.15 4.72
CA ARG A 26 7.57 -8.82 5.60
C ARG A 26 8.83 -9.27 4.87
N GLU A 27 8.73 -9.56 3.57
CA GLU A 27 9.86 -9.97 2.73
C GLU A 27 10.58 -8.77 2.10
N ALA A 28 9.95 -7.59 2.12
CA ALA A 28 10.47 -6.38 1.48
C ALA A 28 11.46 -5.60 2.36
N ARG A 29 12.40 -4.95 1.67
CA ARG A 29 13.24 -3.84 2.16
C ARG A 29 12.72 -2.48 1.70
N HIS A 30 12.15 -2.40 0.50
CA HIS A 30 11.53 -1.17 0.00
C HIS A 30 10.13 -1.43 -0.52
N ILE A 31 9.23 -0.48 -0.33
CA ILE A 31 7.86 -0.53 -0.84
C ILE A 31 7.56 0.77 -1.57
N ASP A 32 7.13 0.65 -2.83
CA ASP A 32 6.65 1.74 -3.66
C ASP A 32 5.14 1.57 -3.89
N ALA A 33 4.31 2.36 -3.22
CA ALA A 33 2.85 2.27 -3.31
C ALA A 33 2.27 3.48 -4.05
N ALA A 34 1.54 3.23 -5.12
CA ALA A 34 0.82 4.25 -5.85
C ALA A 34 -0.69 4.00 -5.75
N VAL A 35 -1.39 4.98 -5.19
CA VAL A 35 -2.83 4.88 -4.90
C VAL A 35 -3.54 6.18 -5.32
N ASP A 36 -4.75 6.05 -5.82
CA ASP A 36 -5.56 7.20 -6.19
C ASP A 36 -5.86 8.12 -4.99
N ARG A 37 -6.26 7.51 -3.86
CA ARG A 37 -6.62 8.21 -2.63
C ARG A 37 -6.23 7.39 -1.40
N ILE A 38 -5.83 8.08 -0.33
CA ILE A 38 -5.63 7.47 1.01
C ILE A 38 -6.83 7.73 1.91
N ARG A 39 -7.19 6.70 2.68
CA ARG A 39 -8.08 6.76 3.84
C ARG A 39 -7.28 6.30 5.06
N LEU A 40 -7.01 7.18 6.02
CA LEU A 40 -6.27 6.84 7.24
C LEU A 40 -7.01 5.77 8.04
N SER A 41 -8.34 5.88 8.08
CA SER A 41 -9.23 4.91 8.74
C SER A 41 -9.11 3.49 8.17
N GLY A 42 -8.73 3.37 6.89
CA GLY A 42 -8.53 2.10 6.21
C GLY A 42 -7.11 1.54 6.36
N ILE A 43 -6.15 2.28 6.93
CA ILE A 43 -4.81 1.74 7.14
C ILE A 43 -4.88 0.63 8.19
N ASP A 44 -4.48 -0.56 7.81
CA ASP A 44 -4.36 -1.72 8.68
C ASP A 44 -2.99 -2.36 8.47
N LEU A 45 -1.97 -1.77 9.10
CA LEU A 45 -0.59 -2.23 9.05
C LEU A 45 -0.03 -2.24 10.46
N ALA A 46 0.55 -3.36 10.86
CA ALA A 46 1.26 -3.49 12.11
C ALA A 46 2.74 -3.11 11.91
N TYR A 47 3.36 -2.53 12.94
CA TYR A 47 4.76 -2.10 12.83
C TYR A 47 5.70 -3.29 12.59
N GLU A 48 5.36 -4.46 13.15
CA GLU A 48 6.10 -5.71 13.02
C GLU A 48 6.12 -6.23 11.58
N GLU A 49 5.04 -5.98 10.82
CA GLU A 49 4.96 -6.36 9.39
C GLU A 49 5.86 -5.52 8.51
N LEU A 50 6.19 -4.32 8.97
CA LEU A 50 7.05 -3.38 8.28
C LEU A 50 8.47 -3.37 8.87
N ALA A 51 8.81 -4.25 9.81
CA ALA A 51 10.08 -4.20 10.54
C ALA A 51 11.31 -4.30 9.61
N SER A 52 11.21 -5.01 8.49
CA SER A 52 12.28 -5.14 7.48
C SER A 52 12.34 -3.98 6.50
N VAL A 53 11.28 -3.16 6.40
CA VAL A 53 11.12 -2.13 5.39
C VAL A 53 11.92 -0.88 5.78
N GLU A 54 12.98 -0.62 5.03
CA GLU A 54 13.85 0.53 5.21
C GLU A 54 13.24 1.80 4.61
N GLU A 55 12.49 1.67 3.52
CA GLU A 55 11.82 2.79 2.87
C GLU A 55 10.44 2.40 2.31
N LEU A 56 9.42 3.16 2.68
CA LEU A 56 8.06 3.11 2.16
C LEU A 56 7.75 4.44 1.47
N ARG A 57 7.62 4.43 0.15
CA ARG A 57 7.25 5.59 -0.64
C ARG A 57 5.81 5.45 -1.10
N VAL A 58 5.02 6.46 -0.83
CA VAL A 58 3.61 6.49 -1.20
C VAL A 58 3.35 7.68 -2.11
N LEU A 59 2.87 7.40 -3.31
CA LEU A 59 2.50 8.39 -4.31
C LEU A 59 0.97 8.40 -4.44
N ILE A 60 0.39 9.58 -4.24
CA ILE A 60 -1.06 9.77 -4.15
C ILE A 60 -1.51 10.72 -5.24
N THR A 61 -2.59 10.39 -5.96
CA THR A 61 -3.18 11.29 -6.96
C THR A 61 -3.89 12.47 -6.29
N GLU A 62 -4.72 12.21 -5.29
CA GLU A 62 -5.49 13.23 -4.59
C GLU A 62 -5.31 13.14 -3.07
N ILE A 63 -4.88 14.26 -2.45
CA ILE A 63 -4.86 14.43 -0.99
C ILE A 63 -5.90 15.48 -0.59
N ASN A 64 -6.91 15.04 0.17
CA ASN A 64 -7.86 15.94 0.82
C ASN A 64 -7.47 16.17 2.28
N ALA A 65 -6.80 17.31 2.56
CA ALA A 65 -6.29 17.64 3.89
C ALA A 65 -7.40 17.75 4.96
N ALA A 66 -8.59 18.26 4.60
CA ALA A 66 -9.72 18.36 5.53
C ALA A 66 -10.24 16.97 5.93
N THR A 67 -10.34 16.06 4.96
CA THR A 67 -10.73 14.67 5.22
C THR A 67 -9.67 13.95 6.05
N LEU A 68 -8.39 14.10 5.72
CA LEU A 68 -7.30 13.51 6.52
C LEU A 68 -7.32 13.98 7.97
N LYS A 69 -7.49 15.29 8.21
CA LYS A 69 -7.57 15.84 9.57
C LYS A 69 -8.73 15.24 10.35
N PHE A 70 -9.92 15.20 9.75
CA PHE A 70 -11.09 14.63 10.36
C PHE A 70 -10.91 13.13 10.69
N GLU A 71 -10.33 12.35 9.77
CA GLU A 71 -10.04 10.94 10.01
C GLU A 71 -9.01 10.74 11.13
N ALA A 72 -7.95 11.56 11.17
CA ALA A 72 -6.94 11.47 12.23
C ALA A 72 -7.54 11.76 13.62
N GLU A 73 -8.35 12.82 13.74
CA GLU A 73 -9.05 13.15 14.99
C GLU A 73 -9.99 12.00 15.43
N ALA A 74 -10.76 11.44 14.49
CA ALA A 74 -11.63 10.31 14.77
C ALA A 74 -10.86 9.04 15.19
N MET A 75 -9.69 8.79 14.61
CA MET A 75 -8.84 7.64 14.97
C MET A 75 -8.18 7.80 16.34
N LEU A 76 -7.86 9.03 16.76
CA LEU A 76 -7.30 9.29 18.09
C LEU A 76 -8.31 9.01 19.22
N ALA A 77 -9.61 9.15 18.94
CA ALA A 77 -10.68 8.84 19.87
C ALA A 77 -10.93 7.33 20.08
N ASP A 78 -10.40 6.47 19.20
CA ASP A 78 -10.56 5.02 19.22
C ASP A 78 -9.21 4.32 19.54
N PRO A 79 -9.09 3.59 20.66
CA PRO A 79 -7.84 2.93 21.05
C PRO A 79 -7.25 1.97 20.02
N GLU A 80 -8.08 1.24 19.27
CA GLU A 80 -7.60 0.30 18.25
C GLU A 80 -7.09 1.06 17.04
N ARG A 81 -7.86 2.03 16.54
CA ARG A 81 -7.47 2.83 15.37
C ARG A 81 -6.28 3.73 15.64
N SER A 82 -6.14 4.22 16.88
CA SER A 82 -4.98 5.00 17.31
C SER A 82 -3.67 4.20 17.21
N ARG A 83 -3.72 2.86 17.27
CA ARG A 83 -2.54 2.01 17.02
C ARG A 83 -2.02 2.19 15.59
N ASN A 84 -2.90 2.11 14.60
CA ASN A 84 -2.51 2.21 13.18
C ASN A 84 -2.00 3.62 12.85
N LEU A 85 -2.62 4.65 13.42
CA LEU A 85 -2.11 6.02 13.29
C LEU A 85 -0.71 6.18 13.90
N ARG A 86 -0.45 5.56 15.07
CA ARG A 86 0.88 5.56 15.68
C ARG A 86 1.93 4.87 14.80
N VAL A 87 1.58 3.82 14.07
CA VAL A 87 2.49 3.18 13.10
C VAL A 87 2.88 4.17 12.01
N VAL A 88 1.90 4.86 11.40
CA VAL A 88 2.16 5.87 10.37
C VAL A 88 3.03 7.01 10.90
N MET A 89 2.67 7.55 12.07
CA MET A 89 3.45 8.63 12.70
C MET A 89 4.89 8.20 13.02
N ARG A 90 5.07 6.97 13.50
CA ARG A 90 6.39 6.43 13.81
C ARG A 90 7.24 6.28 12.55
N LEU A 91 6.68 5.77 11.45
CA LEU A 91 7.42 5.65 10.18
C LEU A 91 7.78 7.02 9.60
N LEU A 92 6.94 8.04 9.75
CA LEU A 92 7.27 9.42 9.38
C LEU A 92 8.42 9.95 10.23
N ALA A 93 8.36 9.76 11.55
CA ALA A 93 9.40 10.22 12.48
C ALA A 93 10.75 9.52 12.27
N GLU A 94 10.73 8.26 11.84
CA GLU A 94 11.92 7.47 11.48
C GLU A 94 12.43 7.76 10.06
N GLU A 95 11.81 8.69 9.32
CA GLU A 95 12.09 9.01 7.90
C GLU A 95 11.93 7.81 6.93
N ARG A 96 11.26 6.76 7.39
CA ARG A 96 10.99 5.53 6.63
C ARG A 96 9.76 5.64 5.75
N LEU A 97 8.83 6.55 6.04
CA LEU A 97 7.66 6.85 5.20
C LEU A 97 7.85 8.18 4.47
N ARG A 98 7.76 8.15 3.14
CA ARG A 98 7.73 9.34 2.29
C ARG A 98 6.42 9.39 1.53
N VAL A 99 5.71 10.51 1.63
CA VAL A 99 4.45 10.72 0.92
C VAL A 99 4.61 11.84 -0.08
N ARG A 100 4.26 11.57 -1.34
CA ARG A 100 4.23 12.53 -2.42
C ARG A 100 2.83 12.60 -3.01
N CYS A 101 2.43 13.80 -3.41
CA CYS A 101 1.22 14.02 -4.19
C CYS A 101 1.63 14.35 -5.62
N ALA A 102 1.16 13.59 -6.59
CA ALA A 102 1.35 13.86 -8.01
C ALA A 102 -0.02 14.03 -8.65
N PRO A 103 -0.58 15.27 -8.66
CA PRO A 103 -1.87 15.56 -9.27
C PRO A 103 -1.71 15.62 -10.78
N LEU A 104 -1.38 14.49 -11.39
CA LEU A 104 -1.35 14.35 -12.83
C LEU A 104 -2.75 13.97 -13.27
N LEU A 105 -3.41 14.90 -13.97
CA LEU A 105 -4.64 14.62 -14.70
C LEU A 105 -4.37 13.37 -15.55
N ASP A 106 -5.21 12.35 -15.36
CA ASP A 106 -5.18 11.04 -16.04
C ASP A 106 -4.27 9.95 -15.41
N TRP A 107 -3.63 10.18 -14.26
CA TRP A 107 -2.94 9.12 -13.53
C TRP A 107 -3.90 8.36 -12.59
N ALA A 108 -4.20 7.10 -12.91
CA ALA A 108 -5.09 6.23 -12.14
C ALA A 108 -4.37 4.99 -11.54
N PRO A 109 -3.38 5.19 -10.66
CA PRO A 109 -2.59 4.09 -10.12
C PRO A 109 -3.31 3.38 -8.99
N ASN A 110 -3.24 2.06 -9.01
CA ASN A 110 -3.55 1.23 -7.85
C ASN A 110 -2.58 0.06 -7.87
N PHE A 111 -1.38 0.25 -7.31
CA PHE A 111 -0.39 -0.81 -7.19
C PHE A 111 0.59 -0.60 -6.04
N SER A 112 1.22 -1.67 -5.59
CA SER A 112 2.42 -1.64 -4.76
C SER A 112 3.51 -2.52 -5.35
N VAL A 113 4.73 -2.02 -5.41
CA VAL A 113 5.92 -2.80 -5.71
C VAL A 113 6.68 -3.04 -4.40
N PHE A 114 7.03 -4.29 -4.16
CA PHE A 114 7.78 -4.76 -2.99
C PHE A 114 9.15 -5.21 -3.48
N VAL A 115 10.21 -4.67 -2.89
CA VAL A 115 11.59 -4.94 -3.29
C VAL A 115 12.32 -5.58 -2.13
N ASP A 116 12.81 -6.80 -2.31
CA ASP A 116 13.56 -7.51 -1.27
C ASP A 116 15.03 -7.03 -1.17
N GLY A 117 15.78 -7.60 -0.23
CA GLY A 117 17.19 -7.25 -0.01
C GLY A 117 18.15 -7.69 -1.12
N GLN A 118 17.66 -8.49 -2.07
CA GLN A 118 18.39 -8.95 -3.26
C GLN A 118 17.97 -8.17 -4.51
N GLY A 119 17.07 -7.19 -4.37
CA GLY A 119 16.55 -6.38 -5.47
C GLY A 119 15.47 -7.05 -6.30
N ARG A 120 14.93 -8.21 -5.88
CA ARG A 120 13.79 -8.83 -6.57
C ARG A 120 12.53 -8.03 -6.28
N CYS A 121 11.76 -7.79 -7.32
CA CYS A 121 10.53 -7.02 -7.26
C CYS A 121 9.29 -7.92 -7.40
N ASP A 122 8.37 -7.80 -6.46
CA ASP A 122 7.02 -8.35 -6.53
C ASP A 122 6.01 -7.20 -6.68
N LEU A 123 4.92 -7.44 -7.39
CA LEU A 123 3.89 -6.46 -7.71
C LEU A 123 2.54 -6.91 -7.17
N LEU A 124 1.86 -6.03 -6.45
CA LEU A 124 0.45 -6.14 -6.13
C LEU A 124 -0.30 -5.07 -6.92
N LEU A 125 -1.08 -5.49 -7.90
CA LEU A 125 -1.84 -4.62 -8.79
C LEU A 125 -3.33 -4.68 -8.42
N GLY A 126 -4.00 -3.53 -8.41
CA GLY A 126 -5.41 -3.40 -8.04
C GLY A 126 -5.59 -2.53 -6.81
N VAL A 127 -6.85 -2.23 -6.52
CA VAL A 127 -7.25 -1.31 -5.44
C VAL A 127 -6.77 -1.84 -4.08
N HIS A 128 -6.27 -0.98 -3.20
CA HIS A 128 -5.75 -1.40 -1.88
C HIS A 128 -6.83 -1.50 -0.81
N TRP A 129 -7.54 -2.62 -0.72
CA TRP A 129 -8.55 -2.81 0.33
C TRP A 129 -8.02 -3.54 1.57
N PHE A 130 -7.65 -2.76 2.57
CA PHE A 130 -7.26 -3.27 3.89
C PHE A 130 -8.47 -3.57 4.80
N GLN A 131 -9.57 -2.83 4.64
CA GLN A 131 -10.82 -3.03 5.38
C GLN A 131 -12.00 -3.18 4.42
N ILE A 132 -12.99 -3.98 4.84
CA ILE A 132 -14.26 -4.19 4.14
C ILE A 132 -15.40 -3.59 4.99
N PRO A 133 -16.36 -2.89 4.37
CA PRO A 133 -16.41 -2.56 2.95
C PRO A 133 -15.42 -1.44 2.59
N TYR A 134 -14.65 -1.66 1.52
CA TYR A 134 -13.96 -0.59 0.80
C TYR A 134 -15.01 0.43 0.33
N PRO A 135 -14.70 1.73 0.09
CA PRO A 135 -15.73 2.75 -0.12
C PRO A 135 -16.79 2.46 -1.21
N SER A 136 -16.55 1.49 -2.09
CA SER A 136 -17.56 0.91 -2.98
C SER A 136 -18.15 -0.39 -2.41
N ARG A 137 -19.48 -0.54 -2.49
CA ARG A 137 -20.19 -1.80 -2.15
C ARG A 137 -19.96 -2.94 -3.16
N GLY A 138 -19.07 -2.75 -4.13
CA GLY A 138 -18.85 -3.67 -5.26
C GLY A 138 -17.70 -4.65 -5.00
N PRO A 139 -17.62 -5.73 -5.80
CA PRO A 139 -16.51 -6.66 -5.73
C PRO A 139 -15.19 -5.95 -6.07
N ALA A 140 -14.15 -6.23 -5.28
CA ALA A 140 -12.81 -5.72 -5.51
C ALA A 140 -11.89 -6.85 -5.98
N LEU A 141 -11.05 -6.55 -6.98
CA LEU A 141 -10.10 -7.46 -7.60
C LEU A 141 -8.69 -6.87 -7.54
N ALA A 142 -7.73 -7.74 -7.31
CA ALA A 142 -6.30 -7.45 -7.32
C ALA A 142 -5.57 -8.69 -7.82
N GLU A 143 -4.35 -8.51 -8.26
CA GLU A 143 -3.50 -9.59 -8.71
C GLU A 143 -2.10 -9.37 -8.14
N VAL A 144 -1.52 -10.44 -7.61
CA VAL A 144 -0.11 -10.46 -7.22
C VAL A 144 0.70 -11.11 -8.33
N TYR A 145 1.80 -10.49 -8.70
CA TYR A 145 2.79 -10.98 -9.65
C TYR A 145 4.12 -11.13 -8.93
N ARG A 146 4.72 -12.33 -8.98
CA ARG A 146 6.05 -12.56 -8.44
C ARG A 146 7.11 -12.56 -9.54
N GLY A 147 8.07 -11.65 -9.43
CA GLY A 147 9.18 -11.43 -10.37
C GLY A 147 8.81 -10.81 -11.73
N GLY A 148 9.82 -10.27 -12.42
CA GLY A 148 9.86 -9.93 -13.86
C GLY A 148 8.97 -8.77 -14.37
N GLN A 149 7.73 -8.66 -13.92
CA GLN A 149 6.78 -7.63 -14.36
C GLN A 149 6.78 -6.38 -13.46
N ALA A 150 7.22 -6.54 -12.21
CA ALA A 150 7.26 -5.45 -11.23
C ALA A 150 8.28 -4.37 -11.58
N ASP A 151 9.37 -4.69 -12.29
CA ASP A 151 10.42 -3.74 -12.65
C ASP A 151 9.91 -2.62 -13.56
N GLY A 152 9.08 -2.96 -14.55
CA GLY A 152 8.46 -1.99 -15.45
C GLY A 152 7.50 -1.05 -14.71
N VAL A 153 6.69 -1.58 -13.80
CA VAL A 153 5.78 -0.78 -12.97
C VAL A 153 6.56 0.13 -12.01
N ARG A 154 7.63 -0.38 -11.42
CA ARG A 154 8.53 0.40 -10.55
C ARG A 154 9.19 1.56 -11.30
N ALA A 155 9.62 1.34 -12.54
CA ALA A 155 10.17 2.40 -13.38
C ALA A 155 9.15 3.53 -13.58
N ARG A 156 7.88 3.19 -13.89
CA ARG A 156 6.79 4.17 -13.99
C ARG A 156 6.56 4.94 -12.68
N PHE A 157 6.74 4.29 -11.53
CA PHE A 157 6.69 4.97 -10.23
C PHE A 157 7.83 5.98 -10.05
N GLN A 158 9.06 5.67 -10.49
CA GLN A 158 10.22 6.57 -10.32
C GLN A 158 10.15 7.84 -11.18
N GLU A 159 9.43 7.79 -12.30
CA GLU A 159 9.28 8.93 -13.21
C GLU A 159 8.44 10.08 -12.62
N MET A 160 7.77 9.85 -11.50
CA MET A 160 6.76 10.74 -10.89
C MET A 160 7.28 11.41 -9.61
#